data_AF-A0AAQ3K908-F1
#
_entry.id   AF-A0AAQ3K908-F1
#
_cell.length_a   1.000
_cell.length_b   1.000
_cell.length_c   1.000
_cell.angle_alpha   90.00
_cell.angle_beta   90.00
_cell.angle_gamma   90.00
#
_symmetry.space_group_name_H-M   'P 1'
#
loop_
_entity.id
_entity.type
_entity.pdbx_description
1 polymer ?
#
loop_
_entity_poly.entity_id
_entity_poly.type
_entity_poly.pdbx_seq_one_letter_code
_entity_poly.pdbx_strand_id
1 'polypeptide(L)'
;MRDEALNLDGVRKLVSDDDDFLLALALAEMTDALGSLSHAVARLGRRCSDPALQGFDTAFADLVRSGADPYGFEYAGRKMERQGQEDGAVRRRER
;
A
#
# COMPACT_ATOMS: atom_id res chain seq x y z
N MET A 1 -7.06 9.20 4.08
CA MET A 1 -6.31 8.18 4.85
C MET A 1 -4.91 8.65 5.23
N ARG A 2 -4.02 9.09 4.33
CA ARG A 2 -2.65 9.53 4.72
C ARG A 2 -2.59 10.83 5.54
N ASP A 3 -3.54 11.74 5.33
CA ASP A 3 -3.48 13.10 5.88
C ASP A 3 -3.79 13.18 7.38
N GLU A 4 -4.66 12.30 7.89
CA GLU A 4 -5.17 12.39 9.26
C GLU A 4 -4.17 11.91 10.32
N ALA A 5 -3.39 10.87 10.01
CA ALA A 5 -2.42 10.31 10.97
C ALA A 5 -1.18 11.18 11.13
N LEU A 6 -0.70 11.81 10.05
CA LEU A 6 0.48 12.69 10.08
C LEU A 6 0.17 14.03 10.76
N ASN A 7 -1.08 14.50 10.70
CA ASN A 7 -1.53 15.72 11.38
C ASN A 7 -1.88 15.53 12.86
N LEU A 8 -1.65 14.34 13.44
CA LEU A 8 -1.85 14.15 14.87
C LEU A 8 -0.79 14.95 15.64
N ASP A 9 -1.27 15.82 16.51
CA ASP A 9 -0.45 16.64 17.42
C ASP A 9 0.61 15.82 18.16
N GLY A 10 0.27 14.57 18.52
CA GLY A 10 1.20 13.65 19.18
C GLY A 10 2.37 13.24 18.26
N VAL A 11 2.11 12.94 17.00
CA VAL A 11 3.14 12.58 16.01
C VAL A 11 4.07 13.77 15.78
N ARG A 12 3.49 14.96 15.59
CA ARG A 12 4.26 16.19 15.38
C ARG A 12 5.16 16.54 16.56
N LYS A 13 4.63 16.47 17.78
CA LYS A 13 5.36 16.85 19.00
C LYS A 13 6.38 15.80 19.46
N LEU A 14 6.14 14.51 19.24
CA LEU A 14 7.06 13.45 19.70
C LEU A 14 8.06 13.00 18.63
N VAL A 15 7.72 13.10 17.35
CA VAL A 15 8.52 12.53 16.25
C VAL A 15 9.22 13.63 15.47
N SER A 16 8.47 14.50 14.78
CA SER A 16 9.01 15.60 13.98
C SER A 16 7.89 16.53 13.51
N ASP A 17 8.17 17.83 13.34
CA ASP A 17 7.28 18.80 12.69
C ASP A 17 7.53 18.94 11.17
N ASP A 18 8.49 18.20 10.62
CA ASP A 18 8.84 18.21 9.20
C ASP A 18 7.98 17.19 8.42
N ASP A 19 7.13 17.68 7.53
CA ASP A 19 6.19 16.86 6.75
C ASP A 19 6.90 15.87 5.82
N ASP A 20 8.03 16.24 5.21
CA ASP A 20 8.79 15.37 4.31
C ASP A 20 9.41 14.22 5.11
N PHE A 21 9.93 14.51 6.29
CA PHE A 21 10.44 13.50 7.22
C PHE A 21 9.33 12.55 7.68
N LEU A 22 8.17 13.07 8.10
CA LEU A 22 7.05 12.25 8.54
C LEU A 22 6.50 11.37 7.41
N LEU A 23 6.44 11.91 6.18
CA LEU A 23 6.04 11.14 5.00
C LEU A 23 7.04 10.03 4.69
N ALA A 24 8.35 10.32 4.73
CA ALA A 24 9.39 9.32 4.53
C ALA A 24 9.32 8.22 5.59
N LEU A 25 9.11 8.58 6.85
CA LEU A 25 8.92 7.63 7.95
C LEU A 25 7.70 6.74 7.74
N ALA A 26 6.55 7.33 7.39
CA ALA A 26 5.34 6.57 7.10
C ALA A 26 5.52 5.62 5.92
N LEU A 27 6.25 6.04 4.87
CA LEU A 27 6.59 5.17 3.74
C LEU A 27 7.50 4.02 4.16
N ALA A 28 8.50 4.28 4.97
CA ALA A 28 9.39 3.25 5.50
C ALA A 28 8.61 2.21 6.33
N GLU A 29 7.74 2.67 7.23
CA GLU A 29 6.93 1.77 8.08
C GLU A 29 5.91 0.96 7.28
N MET A 30 5.27 1.57 6.28
CA MET A 30 4.39 0.83 5.36
C MET A 30 5.17 -0.22 4.54
N THR A 31 6.39 0.10 4.13
CA THR A 31 7.24 -0.82 3.35
C THR A 31 7.70 -1.99 4.22
N ASP A 32 8.06 -1.74 5.48
CA ASP A 32 8.42 -2.78 6.44
C ASP A 32 7.24 -3.72 6.75
N ALA A 33 6.05 -3.14 6.99
CA ALA A 33 4.82 -3.89 7.16
C ALA A 33 4.49 -4.74 5.91
N LEU A 34 4.67 -4.18 4.71
CA LEU A 34 4.50 -4.91 3.45
C LEU A 34 5.49 -6.08 3.32
N GLY A 35 6.74 -5.90 3.74
CA GLY A 35 7.73 -6.98 3.79
C GLY A 35 7.31 -8.12 4.73
N SER A 36 6.80 -7.78 5.91
CA SER A 36 6.27 -8.78 6.85
C SER A 36 5.06 -9.54 6.27
N LEU A 37 4.16 -8.84 5.60
CA LEU A 37 3.01 -9.44 4.91
C LEU A 37 3.44 -10.34 3.75
N SER A 38 4.42 -9.92 2.95
CA SER A 38 4.91 -10.71 1.81
C SER A 38 5.47 -12.06 2.26
N HIS A 39 6.17 -12.12 3.40
CA HIS A 39 6.60 -13.38 3.99
C HIS A 39 5.43 -14.28 4.40
N ALA A 40 4.36 -13.71 4.97
CA ALA A 40 3.16 -14.46 5.31
C ALA A 40 2.47 -15.00 4.05
N VAL A 41 2.34 -14.18 3.01
CA VAL A 41 1.76 -14.59 1.72
C VAL A 41 2.60 -15.67 1.05
N ALA A 42 3.92 -15.54 1.02
CA ALA A 42 4.82 -16.58 0.48
C ALA A 42 4.62 -17.93 1.19
N ARG A 43 4.46 -17.93 2.53
CA ARG A 43 4.21 -19.15 3.30
C ARG A 43 2.87 -19.81 2.92
N LEU A 44 1.85 -19.01 2.67
CA LEU A 44 0.53 -19.50 2.23
C LEU A 44 0.56 -19.95 0.77
N GLY A 45 1.19 -19.18 -0.11
CA GLY A 45 1.27 -19.37 -1.55
C GLY A 45 1.90 -20.70 -1.96
N ARG A 46 2.89 -21.18 -1.20
CA ARG A 46 3.47 -22.53 -1.39
C ARG A 46 2.45 -23.68 -1.29
N ARG A 47 1.28 -23.46 -0.71
CA ARG A 47 0.19 -24.46 -0.64
C ARG A 47 -0.91 -24.25 -1.68
N CYS A 48 -0.83 -23.19 -2.48
CA CYS A 48 -1.80 -22.93 -3.53
C CYS A 48 -1.51 -23.80 -4.77
N SER A 49 -2.54 -24.03 -5.58
CA SER A 49 -2.39 -24.71 -6.88
C SER A 49 -1.96 -23.78 -8.01
N ASP A 50 -2.06 -22.46 -7.79
CA ASP A 50 -1.66 -21.45 -8.75
C ASP A 50 -0.13 -21.29 -8.76
N PRO A 51 0.55 -21.52 -9.91
CA PRO A 51 2.00 -21.34 -10.04
C PRO A 51 2.49 -19.94 -9.65
N ALA A 52 1.71 -18.89 -9.90
CA ALA A 52 2.06 -17.52 -9.54
C ALA A 52 2.15 -17.33 -8.03
N LEU A 53 1.28 -18.01 -7.27
CA LEU A 53 1.28 -17.97 -5.81
C LEU A 53 2.35 -18.88 -5.20
N GLN A 54 2.67 -20.01 -5.82
CA GLN A 54 3.75 -20.88 -5.36
C GLN A 54 5.13 -20.21 -5.44
N GLY A 55 5.37 -19.42 -6.49
CA GLY A 55 6.58 -18.62 -6.69
C GLY A 55 6.48 -17.17 -6.23
N PHE A 56 5.52 -16.84 -5.36
CA PHE A 56 5.23 -15.46 -4.95
C PHE A 56 6.46 -14.73 -4.38
N ASP A 57 7.29 -15.41 -3.58
CA ASP A 57 8.48 -14.81 -2.97
C ASP A 57 9.47 -14.28 -4.01
N THR A 58 9.74 -15.07 -5.04
CA THR A 58 10.62 -14.72 -6.16
C THR A 58 10.01 -13.58 -6.96
N ALA A 59 8.73 -13.70 -7.30
CA ALA A 59 8.02 -12.68 -8.06
C ALA A 59 7.96 -11.33 -7.32
N PHE A 60 7.69 -11.35 -6.01
CA PHE A 60 7.68 -10.15 -5.18
C PHE A 60 9.09 -9.54 -5.03
N ALA A 61 10.13 -10.37 -4.88
CA ALA A 61 11.50 -9.89 -4.80
C ALA A 61 11.97 -9.23 -6.11
N ASP A 62 11.55 -9.76 -7.26
CA ASP A 62 11.82 -9.18 -8.57
C ASP A 62 11.03 -7.88 -8.76
N LEU A 63 9.76 -7.85 -8.35
CA LEU A 63 8.93 -6.64 -8.35
C LEU A 63 9.59 -5.50 -7.56
N VAL A 64 10.04 -5.77 -6.33
CA VAL A 64 10.67 -4.75 -5.48
C VAL A 64 12.03 -4.30 -6.03
N ARG A 65 12.78 -5.19 -6.68
CA ARG A 65 14.15 -4.90 -7.15
C ARG A 65 14.20 -4.22 -8.52
N SER A 66 13.36 -4.65 -9.45
CA SER A 66 13.42 -4.23 -10.85
C SER A 66 12.10 -3.67 -11.38
N GLY A 67 11.02 -3.72 -10.60
CA GLY A 67 9.67 -3.38 -11.06
C GLY A 67 9.06 -4.45 -11.97
N ALA A 68 9.71 -5.59 -12.14
CA ALA A 68 9.20 -6.67 -12.99
C ALA A 68 7.98 -7.32 -12.35
N ASP A 69 6.84 -7.25 -13.05
CA ASP A 69 5.58 -7.83 -12.61
C ASP A 69 4.98 -8.77 -13.67
N PRO A 70 5.56 -9.97 -13.87
CA PRO A 70 5.06 -10.91 -14.86
C PRO A 70 3.66 -11.45 -14.53
N TYR A 71 3.19 -11.28 -13.30
CA TYR A 71 1.90 -11.79 -12.82
C TYR A 71 0.84 -10.71 -12.64
N GLY A 72 1.18 -9.44 -12.86
CA GLY A 72 0.23 -8.33 -12.74
C GLY A 72 -0.28 -8.11 -11.31
N PHE A 73 0.60 -8.22 -10.31
CA PHE A 73 0.34 -7.78 -8.93
C PHE A 73 0.03 -6.27 -8.81
N GLU A 74 0.26 -5.47 -9.85
CA GLU A 74 -0.16 -4.08 -9.91
C GLU A 74 -1.60 -3.88 -9.41
N TYR A 75 -1.71 -2.98 -8.43
CA TYR A 75 -2.99 -2.62 -7.84
C TYR A 75 -3.90 -1.98 -8.89
N ALA A 76 -4.99 -2.66 -9.26
CA ALA A 76 -6.03 -2.13 -10.16
C ALA A 76 -6.87 -1.03 -9.48
N GLY A 77 -6.25 0.10 -9.11
CA GLY A 77 -6.85 1.20 -8.36
C GLY A 77 -8.02 1.92 -9.06
N ARG A 78 -8.26 1.65 -10.35
CA ARG A 78 -9.34 2.27 -11.14
C ARG A 78 -10.75 2.05 -10.61
N LYS A 79 -10.96 1.09 -9.70
CA LYS A 79 -12.29 0.86 -9.09
C LYS A 79 -12.56 1.78 -7.89
N MET A 80 -11.53 2.16 -7.13
CA MET A 80 -11.66 3.02 -5.94
C MET A 80 -11.73 4.50 -6.31
N GLU A 81 -11.01 4.94 -7.35
CA GLU A 81 -11.08 6.34 -7.84
C GLU A 81 -12.46 6.73 -8.36
N ARG A 82 -13.13 5.80 -9.06
CA ARG A 82 -14.50 6.02 -9.57
C ARG A 82 -15.49 6.19 -8.43
N GLN A 83 -15.37 5.37 -7.38
CA GLN A 83 -16.23 5.47 -6.20
C GLN A 83 -16.02 6.80 -5.46
N GLY A 84 -14.76 7.25 -5.29
CA GLY A 84 -14.47 8.55 -4.67
C GLY A 84 -14.98 9.75 -5.47
N GLN A 85 -14.99 9.67 -6.80
CA GLN A 85 -15.58 10.69 -7.68
C GLN A 85 -17.12 10.68 -7.64
N GLU A 86 -17.74 9.50 -7.56
CA GLU A 86 -19.20 9.33 -7.45
C GLU A 86 -19.72 9.87 -6.11
N ASP A 87 -19.08 9.49 -5.00
CA ASP A 87 -19.43 9.93 -3.65
C ASP A 87 -19.22 11.45 -3.48
N GLY A 88 -18.19 12.02 -4.11
CA GLY A 88 -17.95 13.46 -4.15
C GLY A 88 -18.96 14.25 -5.00
N ALA A 89 -19.47 13.64 -6.08
CA ALA A 89 -20.48 14.26 -6.95
C ALA A 89 -21.89 14.27 -6.31
N VAL A 90 -22.24 13.23 -5.56
CA VAL A 90 -23.51 13.15 -4.80
C VAL A 90 -23.59 14.26 -3.75
N ARG A 91 -22.52 14.50 -2.98
CA ARG A 91 -22.49 15.58 -1.98
C ARG A 91 -22.52 17.00 -2.54
N ARG A 92 -22.22 17.20 -3.82
CA ARG A 92 -22.34 18.51 -4.50
C ARG A 92 -23.75 18.76 -5.06
N ARG A 93 -24.60 17.75 -5.19
CA ARG A 93 -26.01 17.91 -5.61
C ARG A 93 -26.97 18.14 -4.44
N GLU A 94 -26.53 17.91 -3.22
CA GLU A 94 -27.31 18.11 -1.98
C GLU A 94 -26.95 19.44 -1.26
N ARG A 95 -26.31 20.39 -1.96
CA ARG A 95 -26.08 21.77 -1.51
C ARG A 95 -26.73 22.77 -2.45
#